data_AF-A0A2G5B0L7-F1
#
_entry.id   AF-A0A2G5B0L7-F1
#
_cell.length_a   1.000
_cell.length_b   1.000
_cell.length_c   1.000
_cell.angle_alpha   90.00
_cell.angle_beta   90.00
_cell.angle_gamma   90.00
#
_symmetry.space_group_name_H-M   'P 1'
#
loop_
_entity.id
_entity.type
_entity.pdbx_description
1 polymer ?
#
loop_
_entity_poly.entity_id
_entity_poly.type
_entity_poly.pdbx_seq_one_letter_code
_entity_poly.pdbx_strand_id
1 'polypeptide(L)'
;MHDVEVLRCTWSADCSWCTFDYHVETLCDLPLLSNLGAIWCLYSGVNAIVEHIEWLQALLAPFYKATGKPCLTKADINALRKPLAALKQALLDVKLLYVPPPGAPLVLCTDAAGAGVGAMLLAQCSEDPNDLAPVCYFSHAFGSKQGRKHSTWHEACAVYKAIMFFYLYLDGCINLRIETDCGIVVSLFSHKVLNDADPLAQFKLGLTELGVKKQMIVHCHSID
;
A
#
# COMPACT_ATOMS: atom_id res chain seq x y z
N MET A 1 -13.43 -29.29 1.46
CA MET A 1 -14.18 -28.02 1.51
C MET A 1 -14.14 -27.42 0.12
N HIS A 2 -15.24 -26.92 -0.42
CA HIS A 2 -15.30 -26.40 -1.81
C HIS A 2 -15.25 -24.88 -1.75
N ASP A 3 -14.72 -24.24 -2.79
CA ASP A 3 -14.69 -22.78 -2.89
C ASP A 3 -16.11 -22.22 -2.90
N VAL A 4 -16.31 -21.09 -2.21
CA VAL A 4 -17.62 -20.44 -2.07
C VAL A 4 -17.54 -19.02 -2.58
N GLU A 5 -18.52 -18.63 -3.40
CA GLU A 5 -18.63 -17.24 -3.85
C GLU A 5 -19.53 -16.45 -2.91
N VAL A 6 -19.00 -15.38 -2.32
CA VAL A 6 -19.75 -14.47 -1.42
C VAL A 6 -19.35 -13.04 -1.74
N LEU A 7 -20.34 -12.17 -1.95
CA LEU A 7 -20.12 -10.76 -2.33
C LEU A 7 -19.18 -10.59 -3.53
N ARG A 8 -19.19 -11.57 -4.47
CA ARG A 8 -18.36 -11.59 -5.68
C ARG A 8 -16.85 -11.75 -5.40
N CYS A 9 -16.51 -12.20 -4.21
CA CYS A 9 -15.19 -12.70 -3.87
C CYS A 9 -15.24 -14.22 -3.84
N THR A 10 -14.21 -14.86 -4.38
CA THR A 10 -14.04 -16.31 -4.26
C THR A 10 -13.32 -16.58 -2.96
N TRP A 11 -13.95 -17.31 -2.06
CA TRP A 11 -13.39 -17.76 -0.80
C TRP A 11 -12.92 -19.19 -0.99
N SER A 12 -11.61 -19.40 -0.95
CA SER A 12 -11.07 -20.74 -1.13
C SER A 12 -10.98 -21.50 0.18
N ALA A 13 -11.00 -22.82 0.07
CA ALA A 13 -10.86 -23.75 1.19
C ALA A 13 -9.51 -23.65 1.92
N ASP A 14 -8.51 -22.99 1.34
CA ASP A 14 -7.17 -22.76 1.89
C ASP A 14 -7.03 -21.45 2.69
N CYS A 15 -8.17 -20.84 3.08
CA CYS A 15 -8.22 -19.56 3.78
C CYS A 15 -7.67 -18.38 2.96
N SER A 16 -7.75 -18.45 1.64
CA SER A 16 -7.46 -17.33 0.76
C SER A 16 -8.72 -16.75 0.12
N TRP A 17 -8.62 -15.51 -0.35
CA TRP A 17 -9.67 -14.88 -1.14
C TRP A 17 -9.09 -14.01 -2.26
N CYS A 18 -9.83 -13.94 -3.36
CA CYS A 18 -9.57 -13.02 -4.47
C CYS A 18 -10.86 -12.37 -4.94
N THR A 19 -10.73 -11.18 -5.52
CA THR A 19 -11.81 -10.55 -6.29
C THR A 19 -11.91 -11.21 -7.67
N PHE A 20 -13.13 -11.51 -8.13
CA PHE A 20 -13.37 -12.14 -9.43
C PHE A 20 -12.75 -11.35 -10.62
N ASP A 21 -12.38 -12.11 -11.65
CA ASP A 21 -11.67 -11.69 -12.87
C ASP A 21 -12.37 -10.57 -13.65
N TYR A 22 -13.70 -10.47 -13.63
CA TYR A 22 -14.42 -9.56 -14.52
C TYR A 22 -14.18 -8.07 -14.21
N HIS A 23 -13.86 -7.67 -12.97
CA HIS A 23 -13.48 -6.28 -12.67
C HIS A 23 -12.13 -5.96 -13.30
N VAL A 24 -11.18 -6.90 -13.16
CA VAL A 24 -9.87 -6.83 -13.78
C VAL A 24 -9.99 -6.80 -15.30
N GLU A 25 -10.80 -7.69 -15.89
CA GLU A 25 -11.13 -7.75 -17.30
C GLU A 25 -11.77 -6.44 -17.78
N THR A 26 -12.80 -5.94 -17.09
CA THR A 26 -13.46 -4.67 -17.40
C THR A 26 -12.48 -3.49 -17.35
N LEU A 27 -11.58 -3.47 -16.37
CA LEU A 27 -10.54 -2.44 -16.24
C LEU A 27 -9.44 -2.59 -17.31
N CYS A 28 -9.09 -3.82 -17.69
CA CYS A 28 -8.16 -4.12 -18.77
C CYS A 28 -8.73 -3.77 -20.15
N ASP A 29 -10.03 -3.88 -20.34
CA ASP A 29 -10.74 -3.55 -21.57
C ASP A 29 -11.08 -2.06 -21.70
N LEU A 30 -10.78 -1.25 -20.65
CA LEU A 30 -11.05 0.17 -20.70
C LEU A 30 -10.40 0.82 -21.93
N PRO A 31 -11.18 1.61 -22.71
CA PRO A 31 -10.67 2.33 -23.85
C PRO A 31 -9.67 3.41 -23.39
N LEU A 32 -8.91 3.94 -24.35
CA LEU A 32 -7.97 5.02 -24.06
C LEU A 32 -8.69 6.19 -23.36
N LEU A 33 -8.15 6.62 -22.21
CA LEU A 33 -8.72 7.70 -21.41
C LEU A 33 -8.66 9.02 -22.18
N SER A 34 -9.78 9.39 -22.78
CA SER A 34 -9.89 10.55 -23.67
C SER A 34 -10.38 11.82 -22.96
N ASN A 35 -10.94 11.68 -21.76
CA ASN A 35 -11.52 12.77 -20.99
C ASN A 35 -11.37 12.51 -19.48
N LEU A 36 -11.60 13.57 -18.68
CA LEU A 36 -11.51 13.50 -17.22
C LEU A 36 -12.48 12.49 -16.62
N GLY A 37 -13.70 12.37 -17.14
CA GLY A 37 -14.70 11.40 -16.68
C GLY A 37 -14.22 9.95 -16.79
N ALA A 38 -13.53 9.61 -17.88
CA ALA A 38 -12.92 8.30 -18.05
C ALA A 38 -11.81 8.04 -17.01
N ILE A 39 -11.02 9.06 -16.65
CA ILE A 39 -10.00 8.94 -15.60
C ILE A 39 -10.66 8.73 -14.23
N TRP A 40 -11.75 9.45 -13.93
CA TRP A 40 -12.52 9.25 -12.69
C TRP A 40 -13.14 7.86 -12.61
N CYS A 41 -13.70 7.34 -13.71
CA CYS A 41 -14.26 5.99 -13.77
C CYS A 41 -13.19 4.92 -13.53
N LEU A 42 -12.02 5.05 -14.17
CA LEU A 42 -10.86 4.20 -13.93
C LEU A 42 -10.47 4.24 -12.44
N TYR A 43 -10.32 5.43 -11.87
CA TYR A 43 -9.96 5.60 -10.46
C TYR A 43 -10.93 4.87 -9.53
N SER A 44 -12.25 5.06 -9.71
CA SER A 44 -13.26 4.42 -8.87
C SER A 44 -13.21 2.89 -8.96
N GLY A 45 -13.04 2.33 -10.17
CA GLY A 45 -12.95 0.89 -10.36
C GLY A 45 -11.66 0.29 -9.80
N VAL A 46 -10.52 0.95 -10.02
CA VAL A 46 -9.21 0.52 -9.53
C VAL A 46 -9.12 0.60 -8.00
N ASN A 47 -9.73 1.61 -7.38
CA ASN A 47 -9.73 1.75 -5.93
C ASN A 47 -10.56 0.66 -5.23
N ALA A 48 -11.44 -0.04 -5.94
CA ALA A 48 -12.19 -1.18 -5.40
C ALA A 48 -11.33 -2.44 -5.21
N ILE A 49 -10.16 -2.51 -5.87
CA ILE A 49 -9.22 -3.65 -5.82
C ILE A 49 -7.82 -3.22 -5.34
N VAL A 50 -7.74 -2.07 -4.67
CA VAL A 50 -6.47 -1.47 -4.22
C VAL A 50 -5.66 -2.38 -3.32
N GLU A 51 -6.34 -3.21 -2.55
CA GLU A 51 -5.75 -4.09 -1.55
C GLU A 51 -5.04 -5.30 -2.17
N HIS A 52 -5.21 -5.56 -3.48
CA HIS A 52 -4.63 -6.71 -4.18
C HIS A 52 -3.48 -6.37 -5.12
N ILE A 53 -3.17 -5.08 -5.29
CA ILE A 53 -2.18 -4.61 -6.27
C ILE A 53 -1.07 -3.86 -5.54
N GLU A 54 0.14 -4.39 -5.68
CA GLU A 54 1.33 -3.74 -5.16
C GLU A 54 1.55 -2.36 -5.84
N TRP A 55 1.94 -1.36 -5.03
CA TRP A 55 2.36 -0.03 -5.53
C TRP A 55 1.32 0.74 -6.37
N LEU A 56 0.03 0.39 -6.27
CA LEU A 56 -1.02 0.93 -7.13
C LEU A 56 -1.11 2.47 -7.15
N GLN A 57 -0.98 3.13 -6.00
CA GLN A 57 -1.09 4.59 -5.95
C GLN A 57 0.03 5.30 -6.71
N ALA A 58 1.23 4.71 -6.78
CA ALA A 58 2.31 5.23 -7.60
C ALA A 58 2.00 5.10 -9.10
N LEU A 59 1.38 3.99 -9.51
CA LEU A 59 0.87 3.81 -10.88
C LEU A 59 -0.23 4.82 -11.22
N LEU A 60 -1.03 5.22 -10.23
CA LEU A 60 -2.09 6.22 -10.37
C LEU A 60 -1.59 7.68 -10.35
N ALA A 61 -0.36 7.95 -9.90
CA ALA A 61 0.18 9.31 -9.78
C ALA A 61 0.11 10.16 -11.08
N PRO A 62 0.41 9.62 -12.28
CA PRO A 62 0.24 10.36 -13.53
C PRO A 62 -1.20 10.77 -13.81
N PHE A 63 -2.17 9.95 -13.37
CA PHE A 63 -3.59 10.20 -13.55
C PHE A 63 -4.09 11.29 -12.59
N TYR A 64 -3.62 11.30 -11.33
CA TYR A 64 -3.91 12.40 -10.38
C TYR A 64 -3.38 13.75 -10.88
N LYS A 65 -2.20 13.75 -11.50
CA LYS A 65 -1.65 14.96 -12.11
C LYS A 65 -2.51 15.44 -13.29
N ALA A 66 -3.11 14.51 -14.03
CA ALA A 66 -4.01 14.82 -15.14
C ALA A 66 -5.37 15.35 -14.65
N THR A 67 -5.94 14.81 -13.57
CA THR A 67 -7.20 15.30 -12.99
C THR A 67 -7.09 16.68 -12.35
N GLY A 68 -5.88 17.10 -11.95
CA GLY A 68 -5.61 18.46 -11.51
C GLY A 68 -5.69 19.53 -12.60
N LYS A 69 -5.88 19.15 -13.87
CA LYS A 69 -6.02 20.09 -15.00
C LYS A 69 -7.49 20.33 -15.34
N PRO A 70 -7.87 21.55 -15.77
CA PRO A 70 -9.24 21.86 -16.15
C PRO A 70 -9.69 21.15 -17.45
N CYS A 71 -8.74 20.88 -18.36
CA CYS A 71 -8.98 20.14 -19.59
C CYS A 71 -7.71 19.39 -19.99
N LEU A 72 -7.87 18.22 -20.63
CA LEU A 72 -6.77 17.40 -21.12
C LEU A 72 -6.44 17.77 -22.56
N THR A 73 -5.16 18.02 -22.83
CA THR A 73 -4.68 18.20 -24.20
C THR A 73 -4.39 16.84 -24.86
N LYS A 74 -4.24 16.82 -26.19
CA LYS A 74 -3.78 15.62 -26.91
C LYS A 74 -2.42 15.10 -26.39
N ALA A 75 -1.54 16.01 -25.98
CA ALA A 75 -0.25 15.65 -25.40
C ALA A 75 -0.42 14.95 -24.04
N ASP A 76 -1.36 15.42 -23.21
CA ASP A 76 -1.66 14.79 -21.92
C ASP A 76 -2.21 13.37 -22.10
N ILE A 77 -3.15 13.17 -23.02
CA ILE A 77 -3.72 11.86 -23.34
C ILE A 77 -2.62 10.91 -23.84
N ASN A 78 -1.72 11.38 -24.70
CA ASN A 78 -0.59 10.59 -25.18
C ASN A 78 0.39 10.23 -24.05
N ALA A 79 0.65 11.14 -23.11
CA ALA A 79 1.51 10.89 -21.95
C ALA A 79 0.94 9.81 -21.02
N LEU A 80 -0.39 9.65 -20.96
CA LEU A 80 -1.06 8.64 -20.13
C LEU A 80 -1.04 7.22 -20.72
N ARG A 81 -0.64 7.03 -21.99
CA ARG A 81 -0.62 5.70 -22.63
C ARG A 81 0.30 4.71 -21.92
N LYS A 82 1.53 5.13 -21.61
CA LYS A 82 2.52 4.27 -20.93
C LYS A 82 2.10 3.95 -19.48
N PRO A 83 1.68 4.93 -18.65
CA PRO A 83 1.10 4.66 -17.34
C PRO A 83 -0.11 3.72 -17.39
N LEU A 84 -1.01 3.88 -18.37
CA LEU A 84 -2.17 3.02 -18.52
C LEU A 84 -1.77 1.58 -18.86
N ALA A 85 -0.76 1.39 -19.71
CA ALA A 85 -0.24 0.06 -20.01
C ALA A 85 0.38 -0.59 -18.75
N ALA A 86 1.16 0.16 -17.97
CA ALA A 86 1.73 -0.34 -16.72
C ALA A 86 0.65 -0.71 -15.69
N LEU A 87 -0.39 0.11 -15.57
CA LEU A 87 -1.55 -0.18 -14.72
C LEU A 87 -2.28 -1.45 -15.16
N LYS A 88 -2.52 -1.63 -16.47
CA LYS A 88 -3.13 -2.86 -16.99
C LYS A 88 -2.26 -4.09 -16.72
N GLN A 89 -0.95 -3.99 -16.82
CA GLN A 89 -0.06 -5.10 -16.45
C GLN A 89 -0.15 -5.44 -14.96
N ALA A 90 -0.21 -4.43 -14.08
CA ALA A 90 -0.39 -4.67 -12.65
C ALA A 90 -1.76 -5.27 -12.31
N LEU A 91 -2.82 -4.89 -13.06
CA LEU A 91 -4.14 -5.48 -12.93
C LEU A 91 -4.17 -6.98 -13.29
N LEU A 92 -3.34 -7.43 -14.23
CA LEU A 92 -3.22 -8.84 -14.57
C LEU A 92 -2.47 -9.66 -13.49
N ASP A 93 -1.80 -8.99 -12.56
CA ASP A 93 -1.05 -9.60 -11.46
C ASP A 93 -1.73 -9.35 -10.10
N VAL A 94 -3.06 -9.30 -10.09
CA VAL A 94 -3.86 -9.21 -8.86
C VAL A 94 -3.55 -10.40 -7.96
N LYS A 95 -3.06 -10.10 -6.77
CA LYS A 95 -2.58 -11.11 -5.83
C LYS A 95 -3.74 -11.72 -5.05
N LEU A 96 -3.63 -13.04 -4.85
CA LEU A 96 -4.43 -13.77 -3.89
C LEU A 96 -4.04 -13.31 -2.48
N LEU A 97 -5.05 -13.02 -1.64
CA LEU A 97 -4.82 -12.55 -0.28
C LEU A 97 -5.23 -13.63 0.72
N TYR A 98 -4.39 -13.81 1.73
CA TYR A 98 -4.61 -14.75 2.82
C TYR A 98 -5.47 -14.12 3.92
N VAL A 99 -6.37 -14.92 4.50
CA VAL A 99 -7.20 -14.55 5.67
C VAL A 99 -6.60 -15.20 6.90
N PRO A 100 -5.83 -14.46 7.71
CA PRO A 100 -5.22 -15.03 8.90
C PRO A 100 -6.25 -15.31 10.00
N PRO A 101 -6.06 -16.38 10.80
CA PRO A 101 -6.84 -16.58 12.00
C PRO A 101 -6.57 -15.44 13.01
N PRO A 102 -7.53 -15.11 13.89
CA PRO A 102 -7.32 -14.11 14.93
C PRO A 102 -6.10 -14.44 15.79
N GLY A 103 -5.20 -13.46 15.97
CA GLY A 103 -3.99 -13.63 16.77
C GLY A 103 -2.79 -14.21 16.02
N ALA A 104 -2.90 -14.49 14.72
CA ALA A 104 -1.75 -14.86 13.89
C ALA A 104 -0.65 -13.78 13.98
N PRO A 105 0.64 -14.17 14.01
CA PRO A 105 1.74 -13.23 13.88
C PRO A 105 1.65 -12.46 12.55
N LEU A 106 1.84 -11.14 12.64
CA LEU A 106 1.74 -10.23 11.50
C LEU A 106 3.09 -9.57 11.25
N VAL A 107 3.45 -9.45 9.97
CA VAL A 107 4.63 -8.72 9.51
C VAL A 107 4.18 -7.59 8.59
N LEU A 108 4.43 -6.36 8.98
CA LEU A 108 4.15 -5.18 8.17
C LEU A 108 5.43 -4.71 7.49
N CYS A 109 5.54 -4.91 6.19
CA CYS A 109 6.63 -4.39 5.39
C CYS A 109 6.26 -3.02 4.81
N THR A 110 7.18 -2.06 4.86
CA THR A 110 6.95 -0.72 4.30
C THR A 110 8.12 -0.29 3.43
N ASP A 111 7.82 0.44 2.37
CA ASP A 111 8.80 1.03 1.44
C ASP A 111 8.34 2.45 1.03
N ALA A 112 9.30 3.32 0.73
CA ALA A 112 9.06 4.70 0.40
C ALA A 112 9.96 5.20 -0.74
N ALA A 113 9.37 6.03 -1.60
CA ALA A 113 10.10 6.75 -2.63
C ALA A 113 9.59 8.17 -2.77
N GLY A 114 10.31 9.00 -3.53
CA GLY A 114 9.86 10.36 -3.86
C GLY A 114 8.49 10.42 -4.54
N ALA A 115 8.03 9.30 -5.13
CA ALA A 115 6.70 9.18 -5.74
C ALA A 115 5.58 8.89 -4.73
N GLY A 116 5.86 8.27 -3.58
CA GLY A 116 4.84 7.78 -2.66
C GLY A 116 5.37 6.77 -1.66
N VAL A 117 4.45 6.11 -0.96
CA VAL A 117 4.74 5.02 -0.02
C VAL A 117 3.95 3.79 -0.38
N GLY A 118 4.51 2.63 -0.08
CA GLY A 118 3.89 1.32 -0.19
C GLY A 118 4.03 0.56 1.13
N ALA A 119 3.09 -0.34 1.39
CA ALA A 119 3.21 -1.30 2.45
C ALA A 119 2.48 -2.60 2.10
N MET A 120 2.94 -3.68 2.70
CA MET A 120 2.34 -5.00 2.57
C MET A 120 2.20 -5.59 3.97
N LEU A 121 0.98 -5.96 4.33
CA LEU A 121 0.70 -6.74 5.52
C LEU A 121 0.78 -8.21 5.16
N LEU A 122 1.68 -8.92 5.83
CA LEU A 122 1.86 -10.36 5.75
C LEU A 122 1.38 -11.01 7.05
N ALA A 123 0.92 -12.25 6.97
CA ALA A 123 0.65 -13.07 8.13
C ALA A 123 1.30 -14.43 7.98
N GLN A 124 1.66 -15.01 9.12
CA GLN A 124 2.21 -16.36 9.17
C GLN A 124 1.12 -17.41 8.87
N CYS A 125 1.41 -18.30 7.92
CA CYS A 125 0.45 -19.30 7.42
C CYS A 125 0.69 -20.72 7.96
N SER A 126 1.85 -20.97 8.55
CA SER A 126 2.19 -22.26 9.16
C SER A 126 3.02 -22.06 10.43
N GLU A 127 3.46 -23.14 11.07
CA GLU A 127 4.34 -23.05 12.26
C GLU A 127 5.74 -22.50 11.92
N ASP A 128 6.13 -22.43 10.65
CA ASP A 128 7.39 -21.81 10.22
C ASP A 128 7.25 -20.28 10.24
N PRO A 129 8.05 -19.54 11.04
CA PRO A 129 8.00 -18.08 11.10
C PRO A 129 8.31 -17.37 9.78
N ASN A 130 8.93 -18.06 8.81
CA ASN A 130 9.27 -17.50 7.51
C ASN A 130 8.19 -17.77 6.45
N ASP A 131 7.20 -18.62 6.75
CA ASP A 131 6.11 -18.94 5.83
C ASP A 131 5.00 -17.89 5.96
N LEU A 132 5.20 -16.79 5.22
CA LEU A 132 4.37 -15.59 5.23
C LEU A 132 3.56 -15.48 3.95
N ALA A 133 2.26 -15.19 4.06
CA ALA A 133 1.42 -14.85 2.91
C ALA A 133 0.87 -13.41 3.00
N PRO A 134 0.66 -12.74 1.85
CA PRO A 134 0.10 -11.40 1.80
C PRO A 134 -1.36 -11.41 2.24
N VAL A 135 -1.70 -10.55 3.20
CA VAL A 135 -3.05 -10.32 3.70
C VAL A 135 -3.68 -9.11 3.02
N CYS A 136 -2.92 -8.04 2.85
CA CYS A 136 -3.42 -6.80 2.26
C CYS A 136 -2.26 -5.89 1.84
N TYR A 137 -2.41 -5.20 0.71
CA TYR A 137 -1.48 -4.18 0.24
C TYR A 137 -2.03 -2.77 0.53
N PHE A 138 -1.11 -1.85 0.82
CA PHE A 138 -1.38 -0.44 0.97
C PHE A 138 -0.42 0.35 0.09
N SER A 139 -0.91 1.44 -0.50
CA SER A 139 -0.04 2.42 -1.11
C SER A 139 -0.63 3.82 -0.99
N HIS A 140 0.20 4.85 -1.14
CA HIS A 140 -0.22 6.24 -1.12
C HIS A 140 0.74 7.12 -1.92
N ALA A 141 0.24 7.83 -2.92
CA ALA A 141 1.03 8.73 -3.73
C ALA A 141 1.33 10.04 -3.01
N PHE A 142 2.55 10.57 -3.16
CA PHE A 142 2.91 11.87 -2.63
C PHE A 142 2.50 13.02 -3.55
N GLY A 143 2.05 14.11 -2.92
CA GLY A 143 1.94 15.40 -3.60
C GLY A 143 3.33 16.03 -3.88
N SER A 144 3.36 17.06 -4.72
CA SER A 144 4.61 17.73 -5.14
C SER A 144 5.48 18.23 -3.98
N LYS A 145 4.87 18.69 -2.88
CA LYS A 145 5.60 19.12 -1.67
C LYS A 145 6.17 17.96 -0.88
N GLN A 146 5.44 16.86 -0.76
CA GLN A 146 5.84 15.68 0.00
C GLN A 146 6.96 14.92 -0.72
N GLY A 147 6.85 14.75 -2.05
CA GLY A 147 7.86 14.05 -2.85
C GLY A 147 9.24 14.72 -2.86
N ARG A 148 9.31 16.02 -2.54
CA ARG A 148 10.59 16.78 -2.43
C ARG A 148 11.24 16.71 -1.05
N LYS A 149 10.59 16.08 -0.07
CA LYS A 149 11.19 15.88 1.25
C LYS A 149 12.33 14.86 1.16
N HIS A 150 13.14 14.80 2.20
CA HIS A 150 14.28 13.90 2.26
C HIS A 150 13.81 12.45 2.55
N SER A 151 14.64 11.46 2.20
CA SER A 151 14.31 10.04 2.30
C SER A 151 13.85 9.63 3.70
N THR A 152 14.52 10.07 4.77
CA THR A 152 14.10 9.76 6.15
C THR A 152 12.64 10.17 6.45
N TRP A 153 12.18 11.29 5.89
CA TRP A 153 10.79 11.70 6.04
C TRP A 153 9.85 10.79 5.24
N HIS A 154 10.25 10.34 4.05
CA HIS A 154 9.47 9.40 3.24
C HIS A 154 9.27 8.08 3.99
N GLU A 155 10.35 7.53 4.55
CA GLU A 155 10.32 6.28 5.32
C GLU A 155 9.48 6.38 6.59
N ALA A 156 9.67 7.43 7.39
CA ALA A 156 8.86 7.67 8.57
C ALA A 156 7.37 7.85 8.22
N CYS A 157 7.10 8.51 7.08
CA CYS A 157 5.73 8.67 6.58
C CYS A 157 5.13 7.34 6.10
N ALA A 158 5.93 6.44 5.52
CA ALA A 158 5.47 5.13 5.07
C ALA A 158 4.99 4.29 6.25
N VAL A 159 5.83 4.15 7.28
CA VAL A 159 5.46 3.43 8.51
C VAL A 159 4.22 4.02 9.17
N TYR A 160 4.19 5.34 9.36
CA TYR A 160 3.04 6.00 9.98
C TYR A 160 1.74 5.79 9.20
N LYS A 161 1.76 5.99 7.86
CA LYS A 161 0.56 5.82 7.03
C LYS A 161 0.12 4.37 6.95
N ALA A 162 1.05 3.43 6.85
CA ALA A 162 0.76 2.01 6.81
C ALA A 162 0.07 1.56 8.12
N ILE A 163 0.61 1.95 9.28
CA ILE A 163 0.03 1.58 10.58
C ILE A 163 -1.35 2.22 10.77
N MET A 164 -1.52 3.48 10.36
CA MET A 164 -2.83 4.12 10.37
C MET A 164 -3.85 3.38 9.49
N PHE A 165 -3.44 2.90 8.31
CA PHE A 165 -4.31 2.16 7.40
C PHE A 165 -4.65 0.77 7.95
N PHE A 166 -3.65 0.04 8.46
CA PHE A 166 -3.82 -1.30 9.00
C PHE A 166 -4.26 -1.33 10.46
N TYR A 167 -4.59 -0.19 11.09
CA TYR A 167 -4.84 -0.11 12.52
C TYR A 167 -5.83 -1.17 13.04
N LEU A 168 -6.89 -1.47 12.27
CA LEU A 168 -7.87 -2.51 12.62
C LEU A 168 -7.29 -3.94 12.66
N TYR A 169 -6.27 -4.23 11.85
CA TYR A 169 -5.55 -5.50 11.91
C TYR A 169 -4.53 -5.53 13.06
N LEU A 170 -3.96 -4.37 13.38
CA LEU A 170 -2.84 -4.25 14.31
C LEU A 170 -3.28 -4.04 15.77
N ASP A 171 -4.49 -3.55 15.99
CA ASP A 171 -5.01 -3.25 17.32
C ASP A 171 -5.12 -4.54 18.16
N GLY A 172 -4.49 -4.53 19.34
CA GLY A 172 -4.42 -5.69 20.22
C GLY A 172 -3.47 -6.81 19.77
N CYS A 173 -2.75 -6.68 18.65
CA CYS A 173 -1.76 -7.67 18.23
C CYS A 173 -0.55 -7.68 19.16
N ILE A 174 -0.24 -8.85 19.72
CA ILE A 174 0.93 -9.06 20.58
C ILE A 174 2.21 -9.40 19.79
N ASN A 175 2.07 -9.91 18.56
CA ASN A 175 3.15 -10.44 17.72
C ASN A 175 3.27 -9.66 16.39
N LEU A 176 3.21 -8.34 16.45
CA LEU A 176 3.43 -7.49 15.28
C LEU A 176 4.92 -7.18 15.10
N ARG A 177 5.45 -7.49 13.91
CA ARG A 177 6.77 -7.07 13.44
C ARG A 177 6.61 -6.07 12.30
N ILE A 178 7.32 -4.95 12.35
CA ILE A 178 7.34 -3.93 11.31
C ILE A 178 8.72 -3.96 10.67
N GLU A 179 8.78 -4.29 9.39
CA GLU A 179 10.01 -4.37 8.62
C GLU A 179 10.17 -3.14 7.72
N THR A 180 11.36 -2.56 7.78
CA THR A 180 11.77 -1.42 6.95
C THR A 180 13.18 -1.66 6.46
N ASP A 181 13.45 -1.25 5.23
CA ASP A 181 14.78 -1.26 4.61
C ASP A 181 15.66 -0.07 5.09
N CYS A 182 15.09 0.88 5.83
CA CYS A 182 15.77 2.07 6.32
C CYS A 182 15.98 2.05 7.84
N GLY A 183 17.21 1.79 8.27
CA GLY A 183 17.60 1.77 9.68
C GLY A 183 17.42 3.11 10.41
N ILE A 184 17.27 4.22 9.67
CA ILE A 184 17.00 5.53 10.26
C ILE A 184 15.62 5.57 10.91
N VAL A 185 14.64 4.80 10.44
CA VAL A 185 13.31 4.72 11.06
C VAL A 185 13.38 4.10 12.46
N VAL A 186 14.28 3.13 12.68
CA VAL A 186 14.56 2.60 14.02
C VAL A 186 15.13 3.70 14.94
N SER A 187 15.92 4.61 14.38
CA SER A 187 16.47 5.76 15.10
C SER A 187 15.43 6.85 15.40
N LEU A 188 14.29 6.88 14.68
CA LEU A 188 13.18 7.83 14.90
C LEU A 188 12.69 7.79 16.35
N PHE A 189 12.59 6.60 16.96
CA PHE A 189 12.17 6.47 18.36
C PHE A 189 13.19 7.04 19.34
N SER A 190 14.44 7.16 18.93
CA SER A 190 15.53 7.79 19.70
C SER A 190 15.60 9.30 19.47
N HIS A 191 14.76 9.86 18.58
CA HIS A 191 14.72 11.29 18.30
C HIS A 191 14.34 12.07 19.57
N LYS A 192 15.25 12.91 20.04
CA LYS A 192 15.15 13.64 21.32
C LYS A 192 14.34 14.94 21.21
N VAL A 193 14.13 15.44 19.99
CA VAL A 193 13.44 16.71 19.77
C VAL A 193 11.94 16.49 19.94
N LEU A 194 11.36 17.18 20.93
CA LEU A 194 9.92 17.22 21.24
C LEU A 194 9.25 18.48 20.67
N ASN A 195 9.83 19.07 19.63
CA ASN A 195 9.26 20.27 19.01
C ASN A 195 8.10 19.88 18.10
N ASP A 196 6.90 20.39 18.38
CA ASP A 196 5.69 20.16 17.58
C ASP A 196 5.83 20.60 16.12
N ALA A 197 6.78 21.49 15.81
CA ALA A 197 7.05 21.94 14.45
C ALA A 197 7.87 20.93 13.61
N ASP A 198 8.49 19.92 14.24
CA ASP A 198 9.29 18.91 13.55
C ASP A 198 8.41 17.74 13.07
N PRO A 199 8.28 17.51 11.75
CA PRO A 199 7.49 16.42 11.21
C PRO A 199 7.92 15.03 11.71
N LEU A 200 9.19 14.82 12.03
CA LEU A 200 9.68 13.54 12.55
C LEU A 200 9.23 13.32 14.00
N ALA A 201 9.18 14.38 14.82
CA ALA A 201 8.63 14.32 16.17
C ALA A 201 7.13 13.99 16.14
N GLN A 202 6.37 14.55 15.18
CA GLN A 202 4.96 14.24 14.98
C GLN A 202 4.73 12.77 14.60
N PHE A 203 5.54 12.21 13.70
CA PHE A 203 5.44 10.78 13.37
C PHE A 203 5.76 9.90 14.57
N LYS A 204 6.80 10.22 15.34
CA LYS A 204 7.12 9.49 16.56
C LYS A 204 5.96 9.52 17.56
N LEU A 205 5.36 10.69 17.79
CA LEU A 205 4.22 10.84 18.69
C LEU A 205 3.04 10.00 18.22
N GLY A 206 2.63 10.15 16.95
CA GLY A 206 1.51 9.39 16.39
C GLY A 206 1.74 7.88 16.41
N LEU A 207 2.95 7.40 16.12
CA LEU A 207 3.29 5.97 16.26
C LEU A 207 3.18 5.49 17.71
N THR A 208 3.60 6.31 18.67
CA THR A 208 3.52 5.97 20.10
C THR A 208 2.05 5.90 20.56
N GLU A 209 1.20 6.82 20.10
CA GLU A 209 -0.24 6.83 20.37
C GLU A 209 -0.95 5.59 19.79
N LEU A 210 -0.48 5.10 18.65
CA LEU A 210 -0.95 3.85 18.02
C LEU A 210 -0.37 2.59 18.69
N GLY A 211 0.34 2.74 19.81
CA GLY A 211 0.89 1.62 20.59
C GLY A 211 2.19 1.02 20.02
N VAL A 212 2.77 1.62 18.98
CA VAL A 212 3.99 1.12 18.34
C VAL A 212 5.19 1.36 19.23
N LYS A 213 5.95 0.31 19.48
CA LYS A 213 7.17 0.35 20.30
C LYS A 213 8.39 0.14 19.44
N LYS A 214 9.54 0.69 19.87
CA LYS A 214 10.82 0.55 19.18
C LYS A 214 11.17 -0.91 18.86
N GLN A 215 10.91 -1.85 19.79
CA GLN A 215 11.22 -3.27 19.57
C GLN A 215 10.40 -3.95 18.46
N MET A 216 9.29 -3.33 18.05
CA MET A 216 8.43 -3.89 16.99
C MET A 216 9.02 -3.60 15.62
N ILE A 217 9.92 -2.61 15.49
CA ILE A 217 10.50 -2.22 14.21
C ILE A 217 11.85 -2.90 14.05
N VAL A 218 11.99 -3.62 12.95
CA VAL A 218 13.19 -4.33 12.56
C VAL A 218 13.70 -3.74 11.26
N HIS A 219 14.97 -3.37 11.27
CA HIS A 219 15.66 -3.01 10.04
C HIS A 219 16.08 -4.29 9.32
N CYS A 220 15.49 -4.54 8.15
CA CYS A 220 15.86 -5.63 7.29
C CYS A 220 16.86 -5.10 6.27
N HIS A 221 18.08 -5.65 6.26
CA HIS A 221 18.96 -5.44 5.11
C HIS A 221 18.39 -6.31 3.99
N SER A 222 18.06 -5.72 2.84
CA SER A 222 17.82 -6.48 1.63
C SER A 222 19.00 -7.43 1.45
N ILE A 223 18.77 -8.74 1.57
CA ILE A 223 19.68 -9.73 1.00
C ILE A 223 19.43 -9.61 -0.50
N ASP A 224 20.49 -9.24 -1.22
CA ASP A 224 20.54 -9.05 -2.67
C ASP A 224 19.78 -10.13 -3.48
#